data_AF-A0A2L0EJL3-F1
#
_entry.id   AF-A0A2L0EJL3-F1
#
_cell.length_a   1.000
_cell.length_b   1.000
_cell.length_c   1.000
_cell.angle_alpha   90.00
_cell.angle_beta   90.00
_cell.angle_gamma   90.00
#
_symmetry.space_group_name_H-M   'P 1'
#
loop_
_entity.id
_entity.type
_entity.pdbx_description
1 polymer ?
#
loop_
_entity_poly.entity_id
_entity_poly.type
_entity_poly.pdbx_seq_one_letter_code
_entity_poly.pdbx_strand_id
1 'polypeptide(L)'
;MNRPFMIEARALLAAVVALSACAAPAPSPRAPRASSPPAPAAARLAPAAAGPALAGARPAPAGADAPAPADQRAPADLHASADARAPADPRASTDASPSPDASPASAVPRGAPRGPSIEIDPPYKLGRHPVPRGQAEVAERDRWNAGGRGDPPAPPPPAEGHPLPRIIVDIDKVKGPLKAREVERIARRHLWMHVYSCYRLRAYREPSLHGKTTVRLTVSRAGKVTGARATASTLSAPDVVACLEQRARSLPLPRAKAGSTVVASLQVYPGDEPVEPPPSVLAPGPGELRPEVITAALADALPAWRGCYEAALAGAPALWGRLAIRFHVTAAGAVDEAFEAESHFPDERMTRCVLRRARALTFPAPEGGDLRFVVPLRFSPEPQPSGR
;
A
#
# COMPACT_ATOMS: atom_id res chain seq x y z
N MET A 1 -14.22 50.45 35.94
CA MET A 1 -15.54 49.88 35.63
C MET A 1 -16.03 50.45 34.31
N ASN A 2 -16.55 49.58 33.44
CA ASN A 2 -17.44 49.81 32.29
C ASN A 2 -17.15 50.90 31.25
N ARG A 3 -16.61 50.43 30.10
CA ARG A 3 -17.23 50.37 28.75
C ARG A 3 -17.82 51.64 28.06
N PRO A 4 -17.90 51.62 26.71
CA PRO A 4 -17.42 52.69 25.83
C PRO A 4 -18.53 53.56 25.21
N PHE A 5 -18.13 54.66 24.57
CA PHE A 5 -19.01 55.47 23.72
C PHE A 5 -18.88 55.08 22.25
N MET A 6 -20.05 54.78 21.66
CA MET A 6 -20.32 54.63 20.23
C MET A 6 -20.37 56.00 19.55
N ILE A 7 -19.99 56.06 18.26
CA ILE A 7 -20.58 57.02 17.32
C ILE A 7 -20.94 56.24 16.04
N GLU A 8 -22.22 56.34 15.70
CA GLU A 8 -22.91 55.76 14.55
C GLU A 8 -22.85 56.66 13.30
N ALA A 9 -23.37 56.09 12.23
CA ALA A 9 -23.23 56.39 10.82
C ALA A 9 -24.11 57.51 10.24
N ARG A 10 -23.87 57.73 8.93
CA ARG A 10 -24.73 58.26 7.84
C ARG A 10 -24.46 59.72 7.45
N ALA A 11 -24.57 60.14 6.20
CA ALA A 11 -24.63 59.55 4.86
C ALA A 11 -24.81 60.75 3.91
N LEU A 12 -24.26 60.75 2.69
CA LEU A 12 -24.92 61.36 1.52
C LEU A 12 -24.20 61.01 0.21
N LEU A 13 -25.00 60.45 -0.71
CA LEU A 13 -24.70 60.14 -2.11
C LEU A 13 -24.48 61.42 -2.95
N ALA A 14 -23.66 61.32 -3.99
CA ALA A 14 -24.02 61.80 -5.33
C ALA A 14 -23.19 61.10 -6.41
N ALA A 15 -23.87 60.72 -7.49
CA ALA A 15 -23.42 59.91 -8.61
C ALA A 15 -22.65 60.73 -9.67
N VAL A 16 -21.70 60.10 -10.37
CA VAL A 16 -21.27 60.50 -11.72
C VAL A 16 -21.10 59.26 -12.59
N VAL A 17 -21.92 59.19 -13.64
CA VAL A 17 -21.84 58.28 -14.78
C VAL A 17 -20.76 58.82 -15.74
N ALA A 18 -19.85 57.98 -16.20
CA ALA A 18 -18.95 58.30 -17.31
C ALA A 18 -18.78 57.10 -18.25
N LEU A 19 -18.90 57.39 -19.54
CA LEU A 19 -19.09 56.48 -20.65
C LEU A 19 -17.86 55.64 -21.02
N SER A 20 -18.19 54.49 -21.60
CA SER A 20 -17.35 53.54 -22.30
C SER A 20 -16.63 54.15 -23.52
N ALA A 21 -15.35 53.81 -23.72
CA ALA A 21 -14.66 53.92 -24.99
C ALA A 21 -13.78 52.69 -25.22
N CYS A 22 -14.01 52.02 -26.35
CA CYS A 22 -13.30 50.83 -26.81
C CYS A 22 -11.84 51.14 -27.17
N ALA A 23 -10.91 50.27 -26.76
CA ALA A 23 -9.55 50.22 -27.30
C ALA A 23 -9.20 48.78 -27.66
N ALA A 24 -8.96 48.53 -28.95
CA ALA A 24 -8.51 47.25 -29.49
C ALA A 24 -7.01 47.03 -29.22
N PRO A 25 -6.56 45.79 -28.92
CA PRO A 25 -5.14 45.48 -28.82
C PRO A 25 -4.48 45.16 -30.18
N ALA A 26 -3.26 45.65 -30.34
CA ALA A 26 -2.39 45.55 -31.52
C ALA A 26 -1.94 44.10 -31.87
N PRO A 27 -1.51 43.84 -33.13
CA PRO A 27 -1.08 42.51 -33.56
C PRO A 27 0.35 42.14 -33.10
N SER A 28 0.53 40.90 -32.65
CA SER A 28 1.81 40.30 -32.23
C SER A 28 2.79 40.06 -33.39
N PRO A 29 4.12 40.11 -33.15
CA PRO A 29 5.13 39.87 -34.18
C PRO A 29 5.27 38.38 -34.55
N ARG A 30 5.54 38.12 -35.84
CA ARG A 30 5.81 36.78 -36.43
C ARG A 30 7.05 36.11 -35.82
N ALA A 31 6.93 34.83 -35.49
CA ALA A 31 8.04 33.96 -35.13
C ALA A 31 8.92 33.59 -36.35
N PRO A 32 10.24 33.40 -36.19
CA PRO A 32 11.13 32.97 -37.26
C PRO A 32 10.97 31.47 -37.59
N ARG A 33 11.09 31.14 -38.88
CA ARG A 33 11.09 29.76 -39.40
C ARG A 33 12.35 29.02 -38.92
N ALA A 34 12.17 27.90 -38.23
CA ALA A 34 13.24 26.95 -37.93
C ALA A 34 13.45 26.00 -39.12
N SER A 35 14.69 25.91 -39.59
CA SER A 35 15.16 25.01 -40.64
C SER A 35 15.23 23.56 -40.12
N SER A 36 14.75 22.61 -40.91
CA SER A 36 14.80 21.17 -40.63
C SER A 36 16.25 20.62 -40.66
N PRO A 37 16.66 19.73 -39.73
CA PRO A 37 17.93 19.02 -39.84
C PRO A 37 17.85 17.84 -40.84
N PRO A 38 18.99 17.43 -41.45
CA PRO A 38 19.03 16.38 -42.46
C PRO A 38 18.91 14.98 -41.83
N ALA A 39 18.31 14.06 -42.59
CA ALA A 39 18.13 12.65 -42.25
C ALA A 39 19.47 11.89 -42.16
N PRO A 40 19.65 10.94 -41.23
CA PRO A 40 20.81 10.07 -41.22
C PRO A 40 20.70 8.95 -42.28
N ALA A 41 21.84 8.68 -42.91
CA ALA A 41 22.03 7.73 -44.00
C ALA A 41 21.76 6.28 -43.59
N ALA A 42 21.16 5.53 -44.53
CA ALA A 42 20.94 4.10 -44.44
C ALA A 42 22.26 3.32 -44.56
N ALA A 43 22.55 2.45 -43.60
CA ALA A 43 23.57 1.41 -43.71
C ALA A 43 22.88 0.06 -44.00
N ARG A 44 23.28 -0.59 -45.10
CA ARG A 44 22.81 -1.92 -45.54
C ARG A 44 23.69 -3.04 -44.95
N LEU A 45 23.01 -4.02 -44.35
CA LEU A 45 23.21 -5.48 -44.22
C LEU A 45 24.57 -6.16 -44.48
N ALA A 46 24.92 -7.12 -43.59
CA ALA A 46 25.45 -8.46 -43.93
C ALA A 46 25.22 -9.49 -42.79
N PRO A 47 25.21 -10.82 -43.04
CA PRO A 47 24.58 -11.84 -42.19
C PRO A 47 25.53 -12.82 -41.43
N ALA A 48 24.92 -13.53 -40.46
CA ALA A 48 25.16 -14.88 -39.90
C ALA A 48 26.58 -15.48 -39.75
N ALA A 49 26.86 -16.00 -38.54
CA ALA A 49 27.75 -17.14 -38.32
C ALA A 49 27.25 -18.00 -37.13
N ALA A 50 27.35 -19.32 -37.29
CA ALA A 50 26.81 -20.36 -36.43
C ALA A 50 27.90 -21.15 -35.67
N GLY A 51 27.57 -21.60 -34.46
CA GLY A 51 28.08 -22.80 -33.77
C GLY A 51 29.36 -22.67 -32.91
N PRO A 52 29.68 -23.66 -32.04
CA PRO A 52 28.94 -24.89 -31.72
C PRO A 52 28.65 -25.12 -30.21
N ALA A 53 27.82 -26.14 -29.97
CA ALA A 53 27.47 -26.74 -28.69
C ALA A 53 28.58 -27.65 -28.13
N LEU A 54 28.65 -27.78 -26.81
CA LEU A 54 29.32 -28.90 -26.14
C LEU A 54 28.45 -29.45 -25.01
N ALA A 55 28.29 -30.76 -25.07
CA ALA A 55 27.48 -31.60 -24.19
C ALA A 55 28.28 -32.13 -23.00
N GLY A 56 27.56 -32.43 -21.93
CA GLY A 56 27.72 -33.68 -21.15
C GLY A 56 28.81 -33.73 -20.07
N ALA A 57 28.37 -33.86 -18.81
CA ALA A 57 28.84 -34.91 -17.90
C ALA A 57 28.06 -34.87 -16.56
N ARG A 58 27.28 -35.93 -16.28
CA ARG A 58 27.04 -36.42 -14.91
C ARG A 58 28.16 -37.43 -14.59
N PRO A 59 28.54 -37.59 -13.31
CA PRO A 59 28.10 -38.80 -12.63
C PRO A 59 27.72 -38.58 -11.14
N ALA A 60 26.95 -39.53 -10.59
CA ALA A 60 26.81 -39.84 -9.15
C ALA A 60 27.63 -41.14 -8.86
N PRO A 61 27.71 -41.74 -7.65
CA PRO A 61 27.06 -41.42 -6.36
C PRO A 61 27.94 -41.59 -5.07
N ALA A 62 27.29 -41.38 -3.92
CA ALA A 62 27.48 -42.01 -2.58
C ALA A 62 28.70 -41.68 -1.69
N GLY A 63 28.41 -41.38 -0.41
CA GLY A 63 29.37 -41.35 0.70
C GLY A 63 28.73 -40.77 1.97
N ALA A 64 28.45 -41.65 2.94
CA ALA A 64 28.01 -41.31 4.30
C ALA A 64 29.16 -40.69 5.12
N ASP A 65 28.84 -39.81 6.08
CA ASP A 65 29.34 -39.88 7.46
C ASP A 65 28.86 -38.66 8.28
N ALA A 66 28.28 -38.95 9.45
CA ALA A 66 28.08 -38.02 10.55
C ALA A 66 29.35 -38.01 11.43
N PRO A 67 29.54 -37.02 12.34
CA PRO A 67 28.97 -37.22 13.69
C PRO A 67 28.50 -35.93 14.39
N ALA A 68 27.60 -36.12 15.35
CA ALA A 68 27.24 -35.16 16.40
C ALA A 68 28.19 -35.28 17.61
N PRO A 69 28.18 -34.30 18.53
CA PRO A 69 28.55 -34.55 19.93
C PRO A 69 27.36 -34.43 20.90
N ALA A 70 27.34 -35.39 21.82
CA ALA A 70 26.65 -35.38 23.13
C ALA A 70 27.24 -34.27 24.04
N ASP A 71 26.74 -33.91 25.22
CA ASP A 71 26.12 -34.68 26.30
C ASP A 71 25.73 -33.69 27.42
N GLN A 72 24.67 -33.96 28.20
CA GLN A 72 24.73 -34.08 29.68
C GLN A 72 23.37 -33.96 30.40
N ARG A 73 23.04 -35.10 31.05
CA ARG A 73 22.58 -35.31 32.43
C ARG A 73 21.10 -35.10 32.82
N ALA A 74 20.45 -36.25 33.04
CA ALA A 74 19.39 -36.52 34.02
C ALA A 74 19.96 -36.56 35.46
N PRO A 75 19.18 -36.78 36.56
CA PRO A 75 18.23 -37.89 36.82
C PRO A 75 16.83 -37.36 37.24
N ALA A 76 15.81 -38.09 37.67
CA ALA A 76 15.25 -39.46 37.57
C ALA A 76 14.00 -39.47 38.50
N ASP A 77 13.26 -40.57 38.47
CA ASP A 77 12.21 -41.02 39.43
C ASP A 77 10.76 -40.59 39.14
N LEU A 78 9.72 -41.44 39.24
CA LEU A 78 9.53 -42.88 39.43
C LEU A 78 8.00 -43.16 39.28
N HIS A 79 7.65 -44.44 39.04
CA HIS A 79 6.32 -45.09 39.16
C HIS A 79 5.31 -44.96 37.99
N ALA A 80 5.01 -46.02 37.23
CA ALA A 80 4.22 -47.26 37.54
C ALA A 80 2.72 -46.94 37.65
N SER A 81 1.72 -47.60 37.02
CA SER A 81 1.50 -48.94 36.43
C SER A 81 0.29 -48.80 35.48
N ALA A 82 0.23 -49.38 34.27
CA ALA A 82 -0.26 -50.71 33.89
C ALA A 82 -1.76 -51.03 34.17
N ASP A 83 -2.37 -51.66 33.15
CA ASP A 83 -3.63 -52.44 33.09
C ASP A 83 -4.97 -51.70 32.82
N ALA A 84 -5.98 -52.25 32.14
CA ALA A 84 -6.12 -53.28 31.09
C ALA A 84 -7.62 -53.30 30.67
N ARG A 85 -7.88 -53.47 29.36
CA ARG A 85 -8.99 -54.20 28.68
C ARG A 85 -10.50 -54.12 29.11
N ALA A 86 -11.31 -53.82 28.08
CA ALA A 86 -12.74 -54.06 27.71
C ALA A 86 -13.51 -55.26 28.35
N PRO A 87 -14.87 -55.50 28.18
CA PRO A 87 -15.76 -55.21 27.04
C PRO A 87 -17.28 -54.94 27.35
N ALA A 88 -18.18 -55.20 26.37
CA ALA A 88 -19.53 -54.66 26.10
C ALA A 88 -20.78 -55.35 26.73
N ASP A 89 -21.90 -54.57 26.83
CA ASP A 89 -23.38 -54.81 26.64
C ASP A 89 -24.14 -55.95 27.41
N PRO A 90 -25.51 -56.03 27.55
CA PRO A 90 -26.67 -55.16 27.16
C PRO A 90 -27.90 -55.09 28.16
N ARG A 91 -29.01 -54.38 27.76
CA ARG A 91 -30.47 -54.47 28.17
C ARG A 91 -30.88 -53.96 29.59
N ALA A 92 -32.06 -53.37 29.91
CA ALA A 92 -33.36 -53.12 29.26
C ALA A 92 -34.24 -52.09 30.06
N SER A 93 -35.16 -51.43 29.35
CA SER A 93 -36.54 -50.95 29.67
C SER A 93 -36.87 -50.09 30.91
N THR A 94 -37.55 -48.95 30.68
CA THR A 94 -38.96 -48.71 31.07
C THR A 94 -39.58 -47.50 30.36
N ASP A 95 -40.88 -47.62 30.09
CA ASP A 95 -41.80 -46.71 29.41
C ASP A 95 -42.02 -45.35 30.10
N ALA A 96 -42.25 -44.32 29.28
CA ALA A 96 -43.24 -43.26 29.56
C ALA A 96 -43.58 -42.49 28.27
N SER A 97 -44.81 -42.65 27.76
CA SER A 97 -45.48 -41.62 26.94
C SER A 97 -46.23 -40.66 27.87
N PRO A 98 -46.40 -39.38 27.50
CA PRO A 98 -47.72 -39.02 26.96
C PRO A 98 -47.75 -37.94 25.86
N SER A 99 -48.78 -38.10 25.01
CA SER A 99 -49.63 -37.12 24.32
C SER A 99 -49.15 -36.35 23.06
N PRO A 100 -50.04 -36.20 22.06
CA PRO A 100 -49.79 -35.47 20.82
C PRO A 100 -50.33 -34.03 20.90
N ASP A 101 -49.45 -33.04 20.82
CA ASP A 101 -49.81 -31.68 20.40
C ASP A 101 -48.62 -31.05 19.69
N ALA A 102 -48.41 -31.49 18.44
CA ALA A 102 -47.51 -30.83 17.52
C ALA A 102 -48.30 -29.80 16.72
N SER A 103 -48.44 -28.59 17.30
CA SER A 103 -48.56 -27.39 16.47
C SER A 103 -47.34 -27.31 15.56
N PRO A 104 -47.47 -26.88 14.28
CA PRO A 104 -46.34 -26.84 13.38
C PRO A 104 -45.36 -25.79 13.89
N ALA A 105 -44.30 -26.24 14.54
CA ALA A 105 -43.12 -25.43 14.76
C ALA A 105 -42.70 -24.88 13.41
N SER A 106 -42.77 -23.55 13.30
CA SER A 106 -42.27 -22.78 12.18
C SER A 106 -40.99 -23.40 11.66
N ALA A 107 -41.03 -23.89 10.42
CA ALA A 107 -39.86 -24.34 9.73
C ALA A 107 -38.85 -23.19 9.71
N VAL A 108 -37.84 -23.27 10.58
CA VAL A 108 -36.65 -22.42 10.49
C VAL A 108 -36.08 -22.65 9.09
N PRO A 109 -35.93 -21.62 8.25
CA PRO A 109 -35.39 -21.82 6.92
C PRO A 109 -34.00 -22.45 7.05
N ARG A 110 -33.82 -23.59 6.39
CA ARG A 110 -32.55 -24.32 6.38
C ARG A 110 -31.50 -23.44 5.72
N GLY A 111 -30.48 -23.08 6.51
CA GLY A 111 -29.17 -22.66 6.02
C GLY A 111 -28.91 -21.16 6.10
N ALA A 112 -28.79 -20.61 7.32
CA ALA A 112 -27.95 -19.42 7.48
C ALA A 112 -26.53 -19.78 7.00
N PRO A 113 -25.85 -18.91 6.23
CA PRO A 113 -24.49 -19.17 5.79
C PRO A 113 -23.64 -19.44 7.03
N ARG A 114 -23.02 -20.63 7.10
CA ARG A 114 -22.06 -20.97 8.13
C ARG A 114 -20.71 -20.49 7.66
N GLY A 115 -20.03 -19.67 8.47
CA GLY A 115 -18.69 -19.17 8.17
C GLY A 115 -18.58 -17.66 8.23
N PRO A 116 -17.40 -17.12 7.89
CA PRO A 116 -17.12 -15.71 7.99
C PRO A 116 -17.97 -14.91 7.00
N SER A 117 -18.41 -13.73 7.46
CA SER A 117 -19.20 -12.79 6.66
C SER A 117 -18.34 -11.65 6.15
N ILE A 118 -18.66 -11.22 4.93
CA ILE A 118 -18.14 -10.00 4.30
C ILE A 118 -19.37 -9.23 3.86
N GLU A 119 -19.58 -8.07 4.45
CA GLU A 119 -20.65 -7.16 4.09
C GLU A 119 -20.07 -5.99 3.28
N ILE A 120 -20.72 -5.67 2.16
CA ILE A 120 -20.34 -4.56 1.29
C ILE A 120 -21.28 -3.41 1.61
N ASP A 121 -20.74 -2.33 2.20
CA ASP A 121 -21.52 -1.11 2.42
C ASP A 121 -21.70 -0.36 1.07
N PRO A 122 -22.72 0.50 0.95
CA PRO A 122 -22.98 1.24 -0.28
C PRO A 122 -21.73 2.00 -0.79
N PRO A 123 -21.33 1.79 -2.05
CA PRO A 123 -20.18 2.49 -2.61
C PRO A 123 -20.50 3.97 -2.81
N TYR A 124 -19.49 4.83 -2.68
CA TYR A 124 -19.63 6.26 -2.92
C TYR A 124 -18.44 6.83 -3.67
N LYS A 125 -18.71 7.84 -4.50
CA LYS A 125 -17.68 8.57 -5.22
C LYS A 125 -16.71 9.25 -4.24
N LEU A 126 -15.43 9.26 -4.58
CA LEU A 126 -14.39 9.85 -3.73
C LEU A 126 -14.77 11.30 -3.35
N GLY A 127 -14.67 11.62 -2.07
CA GLY A 127 -15.05 12.93 -1.52
C GLY A 127 -16.54 13.08 -1.18
N ARG A 128 -17.42 12.16 -1.60
CA ARG A 128 -18.85 12.12 -1.24
C ARG A 128 -19.14 11.08 -0.16
N HIS A 129 -18.32 11.04 0.88
CA HIS A 129 -18.46 10.08 1.98
C HIS A 129 -19.81 10.24 2.71
N PRO A 130 -20.51 9.15 3.05
CA PRO A 130 -21.70 9.20 3.88
C PRO A 130 -21.39 9.84 5.23
N VAL A 131 -22.22 10.80 5.65
CA VAL A 131 -22.12 11.45 6.96
C VAL A 131 -22.96 10.65 7.97
N PRO A 132 -22.37 10.11 9.06
CA PRO A 132 -23.11 9.39 10.07
C PRO A 132 -24.22 10.23 10.71
N ARG A 133 -25.39 9.63 10.93
CA ARG A 133 -26.54 10.25 11.59
C ARG A 133 -26.41 10.15 13.11
N GLY A 134 -25.70 11.12 13.67
CA GLY A 134 -25.54 11.25 15.12
C GLY A 134 -24.51 10.30 15.73
N GLN A 135 -24.41 10.31 17.06
CA GLN A 135 -23.30 9.71 17.79
C GLN A 135 -23.27 8.17 17.72
N ALA A 136 -24.43 7.51 17.60
CA ALA A 136 -24.51 6.06 17.54
C ALA A 136 -23.84 5.49 16.27
N GLU A 137 -24.16 6.04 15.09
CA GLU A 137 -23.53 5.63 13.83
C GLU A 137 -22.04 5.99 13.79
N VAL A 138 -21.64 7.11 14.41
CA VAL A 138 -20.21 7.44 14.58
C VAL A 138 -19.49 6.37 15.41
N ALA A 139 -20.03 6.03 16.58
CA ALA A 139 -19.44 5.03 17.46
C ALA A 139 -19.37 3.64 16.80
N GLU A 140 -20.39 3.26 16.04
CA GLU A 140 -20.39 2.02 15.27
C GLU A 140 -19.30 2.02 14.19
N ARG A 141 -19.19 3.09 13.40
CA ARG A 141 -18.13 3.23 12.40
C ARG A 141 -16.74 3.19 13.03
N ASP A 142 -16.56 3.88 14.15
CA ASP A 142 -15.28 3.93 14.86
C ASP A 142 -14.90 2.56 15.44
N ARG A 143 -15.88 1.81 15.94
CA ARG A 143 -15.70 0.40 16.35
C ARG A 143 -15.22 -0.44 15.17
N TRP A 144 -15.89 -0.36 14.02
CA TRP A 144 -15.51 -1.09 12.82
C TRP A 144 -14.13 -0.69 12.29
N ASN A 145 -13.79 0.59 12.32
CA ASN A 145 -12.47 1.09 11.92
C ASN A 145 -11.36 0.66 12.88
N ALA A 146 -11.65 0.52 14.18
CA ALA A 146 -10.69 -0.02 15.15
C ALA A 146 -10.42 -1.51 14.90
N GLY A 147 -11.48 -2.28 14.61
CA GLY A 147 -11.40 -3.72 14.40
C GLY A 147 -10.81 -4.47 15.61
N GLY A 148 -10.42 -5.73 15.39
CA GLY A 148 -9.75 -6.53 16.40
C GLY A 148 -9.17 -7.82 15.82
N ARG A 149 -8.23 -8.44 16.54
CA ARG A 149 -7.62 -9.73 16.17
C ARG A 149 -7.83 -10.86 17.20
N GLY A 150 -8.44 -10.56 18.35
CA GLY A 150 -8.39 -11.43 19.53
C GLY A 150 -7.05 -11.35 20.26
N ASP A 151 -6.91 -12.12 21.36
CA ASP A 151 -5.74 -12.11 22.25
C ASP A 151 -5.29 -13.52 22.69
N PRO A 152 -4.00 -13.88 22.56
CA PRO A 152 -3.03 -13.32 21.62
C PRO A 152 -3.25 -13.94 20.23
N PRO A 153 -3.17 -13.18 19.13
CA PRO A 153 -3.18 -13.76 17.80
C PRO A 153 -1.94 -14.62 17.61
N ALA A 154 -2.05 -15.71 16.86
CA ALA A 154 -0.87 -16.45 16.43
C ALA A 154 0.05 -15.51 15.64
N PRO A 155 1.39 -15.67 15.74
CA PRO A 155 2.29 -14.88 14.91
C PRO A 155 1.91 -15.11 13.45
N PRO A 156 1.77 -14.05 12.65
CA PRO A 156 1.46 -14.21 11.24
C PRO A 156 2.58 -15.02 10.57
N PRO A 157 2.30 -15.73 9.45
CA PRO A 157 3.33 -16.47 8.72
C PRO A 157 4.49 -15.55 8.28
N PRO A 158 5.52 -15.98 7.55
CA PRO A 158 6.45 -15.05 6.88
C PRO A 158 5.76 -14.27 5.75
N ALA A 159 6.15 -13.03 5.47
CA ALA A 159 5.53 -12.26 4.39
C ALA A 159 5.98 -12.83 3.03
N GLU A 160 5.07 -12.96 2.07
CA GLU A 160 5.35 -13.51 0.73
C GLU A 160 6.21 -12.56 -0.15
N GLY A 161 6.55 -11.36 0.34
CA GLY A 161 7.31 -10.36 -0.39
C GLY A 161 7.60 -9.09 0.43
N HIS A 162 8.26 -8.11 -0.20
CA HIS A 162 8.56 -6.80 0.36
C HIS A 162 7.63 -5.74 -0.27
N PRO A 163 6.55 -5.33 0.42
CA PRO A 163 5.55 -4.41 -0.15
C PRO A 163 6.12 -3.02 -0.43
N LEU A 164 7.03 -2.56 0.42
CA LEU A 164 7.61 -1.23 0.35
C LEU A 164 8.88 -1.24 -0.50
N PRO A 165 9.19 -0.12 -1.18
CA PRO A 165 10.44 0.04 -1.89
C PRO A 165 11.65 -0.20 -0.99
N ARG A 166 12.62 -0.97 -1.45
CA ARG A 166 13.89 -1.17 -0.74
C ARG A 166 14.84 -0.04 -1.09
N ILE A 167 15.18 0.77 -0.09
CA ILE A 167 16.13 1.88 -0.23
C ILE A 167 17.41 1.55 0.52
N ILE A 168 18.54 1.61 -0.19
CA ILE A 168 19.86 1.38 0.37
C ILE A 168 20.69 2.66 0.20
N VAL A 169 21.30 3.09 1.30
CA VAL A 169 22.20 4.26 1.34
C VAL A 169 23.55 3.79 1.85
N ASP A 170 24.54 3.83 0.97
CA ASP A 170 25.91 3.40 1.27
C ASP A 170 26.90 4.55 1.07
N ILE A 171 28.00 4.51 1.81
CA ILE A 171 29.11 5.45 1.65
C ILE A 171 30.28 4.71 1.02
N ASP A 172 30.45 4.95 -0.28
CA ASP A 172 31.45 4.25 -1.09
C ASP A 172 32.87 4.73 -0.75
N LYS A 173 33.04 6.04 -0.47
CA LYS A 173 34.36 6.64 -0.19
C LYS A 173 34.25 7.90 0.66
N VAL A 174 35.18 8.07 1.59
CA VAL A 174 35.39 9.32 2.33
C VAL A 174 36.85 9.76 2.19
N LYS A 175 37.06 10.98 1.69
CA LYS A 175 38.36 11.65 1.67
C LYS A 175 38.34 12.79 2.69
N GLY A 176 39.09 12.65 3.77
CA GLY A 176 39.16 13.64 4.84
C GLY A 176 39.09 13.01 6.23
N PRO A 177 38.99 13.84 7.29
CA PRO A 177 39.03 13.36 8.68
C PRO A 177 37.76 12.65 9.17
N LEU A 178 36.66 12.65 8.41
CA LEU A 178 35.42 11.96 8.79
C LEU A 178 35.58 10.44 8.69
N LYS A 179 35.04 9.70 9.68
CA LYS A 179 35.04 8.23 9.68
C LYS A 179 33.91 7.69 8.81
N ALA A 180 34.21 6.83 7.83
CA ALA A 180 33.23 6.31 6.88
C ALA A 180 32.01 5.64 7.56
N ARG A 181 32.24 4.78 8.56
CA ARG A 181 31.16 4.12 9.33
C ARG A 181 30.23 5.09 10.04
N GLU A 182 30.77 6.18 10.55
CA GLU A 182 29.98 7.20 11.24
C GLU A 182 29.11 7.99 10.25
N VAL A 183 29.71 8.39 9.13
CA VAL A 183 29.00 9.05 8.02
C VAL A 183 27.89 8.15 7.48
N GLU A 184 28.17 6.86 7.28
CA GLU A 184 27.21 5.87 6.77
C GLU A 184 26.01 5.70 7.71
N ARG A 185 26.27 5.53 9.01
CA ARG A 185 25.22 5.44 10.04
C ARG A 185 24.31 6.67 10.02
N ILE A 186 24.89 7.85 9.90
CA ILE A 186 24.14 9.11 9.87
C ILE A 186 23.36 9.26 8.56
N ALA A 187 23.98 8.93 7.43
CA ALA A 187 23.36 8.96 6.11
C ALA A 187 22.16 8.02 6.01
N ARG A 188 22.29 6.77 6.46
CA ARG A 188 21.17 5.81 6.49
C ARG A 188 20.01 6.30 7.34
N ARG A 189 20.29 6.92 8.50
CA ARG A 189 19.26 7.47 9.38
C ARG A 189 18.52 8.67 8.77
N HIS A 190 19.24 9.59 8.12
CA HIS A 190 18.66 10.87 7.67
C HIS A 190 18.16 10.84 6.23
N LEU A 191 18.88 10.17 5.32
CA LEU A 191 18.56 10.22 3.89
C LEU A 191 17.44 9.26 3.51
N TRP A 192 17.17 8.20 4.27
CA TRP A 192 16.17 7.19 3.89
C TRP A 192 14.79 7.81 3.59
N MET A 193 14.26 8.63 4.51
CA MET A 193 12.98 9.33 4.32
C MET A 193 13.01 10.28 3.12
N HIS A 194 14.15 10.94 2.90
CA HIS A 194 14.30 11.88 1.79
C HIS A 194 14.34 11.17 0.44
N VAL A 195 15.08 10.07 0.33
CA VAL A 195 15.13 9.22 -0.85
C VAL A 195 13.74 8.69 -1.18
N TYR A 196 13.02 8.17 -0.17
CA TYR A 196 11.64 7.71 -0.33
C TYR A 196 10.73 8.83 -0.86
N SER A 197 10.86 10.04 -0.32
CA SER A 197 10.05 11.19 -0.72
C SER A 197 10.28 11.62 -2.17
N CYS A 198 11.52 11.54 -2.66
CA CYS A 198 11.86 11.82 -4.05
C CYS A 198 11.35 10.71 -4.98
N TYR A 199 11.42 9.46 -4.54
CA TYR A 199 11.07 8.29 -5.33
C TYR A 199 9.56 8.08 -5.47
N ARG A 200 8.78 8.22 -4.39
CA ARG A 200 7.37 7.79 -4.33
C ARG A 200 6.48 8.37 -5.43
N LEU A 201 6.71 9.63 -5.83
CA LEU A 201 5.89 10.29 -6.85
C LEU A 201 6.10 9.71 -8.24
N ARG A 202 7.36 9.41 -8.58
CA ARG A 202 7.70 8.80 -9.86
C ARG A 202 7.33 7.32 -9.85
N ALA A 203 7.60 6.61 -8.75
CA ALA A 203 7.25 5.21 -8.57
C ALA A 203 5.74 4.93 -8.67
N TYR A 204 4.90 5.88 -8.24
CA TYR A 204 3.46 5.80 -8.47
C TYR A 204 3.11 5.76 -9.97
N ARG A 205 3.77 6.56 -10.81
CA ARG A 205 3.51 6.59 -12.27
C ARG A 205 4.25 5.49 -13.04
N GLU A 206 5.40 5.06 -12.52
CA GLU A 206 6.30 4.09 -13.11
C GLU A 206 6.71 3.07 -12.03
N PRO A 207 5.86 2.07 -11.74
CA PRO A 207 6.08 1.13 -10.62
C PRO A 207 7.36 0.32 -10.73
N SER A 208 7.88 0.15 -11.94
CA SER A 208 9.14 -0.54 -12.21
C SER A 208 10.37 0.34 -12.05
N LEU A 209 10.23 1.62 -11.66
CA LEU A 209 11.39 2.52 -11.52
C LEU A 209 12.40 1.94 -10.52
N HIS A 210 13.64 1.81 -10.94
CA HIS A 210 14.69 1.35 -10.05
C HIS A 210 16.04 1.85 -10.53
N GLY A 211 17.05 1.74 -9.68
CA GLY A 211 18.40 2.06 -10.06
C GLY A 211 19.23 2.62 -8.92
N LYS A 212 20.42 3.07 -9.29
CA LYS A 212 21.44 3.58 -8.39
C LYS A 212 21.83 4.98 -8.82
N THR A 213 21.90 5.90 -7.86
CA THR A 213 22.45 7.24 -8.05
C THR A 213 23.65 7.43 -7.13
N THR A 214 24.80 7.79 -7.70
CA THR A 214 26.02 8.11 -6.95
C THR A 214 26.14 9.62 -6.83
N VAL A 215 26.23 10.12 -5.60
CA VAL A 215 26.31 11.55 -5.28
C VAL A 215 27.62 11.85 -4.57
N ARG A 216 28.35 12.83 -5.09
CA ARG A 216 29.53 13.41 -4.44
C ARG A 216 29.11 14.60 -3.59
N LEU A 217 29.47 14.56 -2.30
CA LEU A 217 29.22 15.61 -1.32
C LEU A 217 30.53 16.32 -0.96
N THR A 218 30.46 17.64 -0.84
CA THR A 218 31.50 18.49 -0.29
C THR A 218 31.07 18.94 1.09
N VAL A 219 31.86 18.60 2.11
CA VAL A 219 31.54 18.82 3.52
C VAL A 219 32.53 19.82 4.11
N SER A 220 32.01 20.86 4.75
CA SER A 220 32.81 21.84 5.48
C SER A 220 33.35 21.28 6.80
N ARG A 221 34.35 21.93 7.41
CA ARG A 221 34.85 21.60 8.75
C ARG A 221 33.75 21.63 9.85
N ALA A 222 32.69 22.41 9.62
CA ALA A 222 31.55 22.50 10.51
C ALA A 222 30.58 21.30 10.41
N GLY A 223 30.82 20.36 9.49
CA GLY A 223 29.94 19.21 9.26
C GLY A 223 28.73 19.52 8.37
N LYS A 224 28.64 20.73 7.80
CA LYS A 224 27.60 21.10 6.84
C LYS A 224 28.03 20.70 5.43
N VAL A 225 27.13 20.03 4.70
CA VAL A 225 27.28 19.77 3.26
C VAL A 225 27.09 21.09 2.50
N THR A 226 28.15 21.57 1.86
CA THR A 226 28.14 22.82 1.08
C THR A 226 27.90 22.58 -0.42
N GLY A 227 28.13 21.35 -0.89
CA GLY A 227 27.85 20.95 -2.27
C GLY A 227 27.41 19.50 -2.35
N ALA A 228 26.49 19.22 -3.26
CA ALA A 228 26.09 17.86 -3.64
C ALA A 228 25.89 17.85 -5.15
N ARG A 229 26.44 16.83 -5.82
CA ARG A 229 26.33 16.61 -7.27
C ARG A 229 26.32 15.11 -7.55
N ALA A 230 25.33 14.65 -8.32
CA ALA A 230 25.28 13.31 -8.87
C ALA A 230 26.38 13.17 -9.92
N THR A 231 27.20 12.14 -9.77
CA THR A 231 28.29 11.84 -10.70
C THR A 231 27.94 10.73 -11.67
N ALA A 232 26.97 9.88 -11.31
CA ALA A 232 26.42 8.82 -12.14
C ALA A 232 25.01 8.46 -11.66
N SER A 233 24.12 8.06 -12.57
CA SER A 233 22.84 7.47 -12.21
C SER A 233 22.39 6.46 -13.27
N THR A 234 21.81 5.35 -12.85
CA THR A 234 21.07 4.41 -13.71
C THR A 234 19.56 4.59 -13.60
N LEU A 235 19.10 5.57 -12.80
CA LEU A 235 17.69 5.82 -12.58
C LEU A 235 17.14 6.61 -13.78
N SER A 236 16.16 6.06 -14.50
CA SER A 236 15.52 6.67 -15.69
C SER A 236 14.57 7.84 -15.36
N ALA A 237 14.88 8.63 -14.33
CA ALA A 237 14.05 9.73 -13.86
C ALA A 237 14.93 10.91 -13.38
N PRO A 238 15.26 11.89 -14.25
CA PRO A 238 16.18 12.98 -13.94
C PRO A 238 15.65 13.94 -12.86
N ASP A 239 14.32 14.07 -12.75
CA ASP A 239 13.62 14.80 -11.69
C ASP A 239 13.90 14.19 -10.30
N VAL A 240 13.88 12.86 -10.20
CA VAL A 240 14.23 12.15 -8.97
C VAL A 240 15.71 12.38 -8.62
N VAL A 241 16.61 12.29 -9.60
CA VAL A 241 18.05 12.53 -9.39
C VAL A 241 18.30 13.95 -8.85
N ALA A 242 17.66 14.97 -9.42
CA ALA A 242 17.78 16.35 -8.95
C ALA A 242 17.26 16.51 -7.51
N CYS A 243 16.13 15.85 -7.17
CA CYS A 243 15.61 15.82 -5.81
C CYS A 243 16.60 15.18 -4.83
N LEU A 244 17.23 14.05 -5.21
CA LEU A 244 18.23 13.37 -4.39
C LEU A 244 19.46 14.24 -4.12
N GLU A 245 19.97 14.94 -5.12
CA GLU A 245 21.07 15.90 -4.94
C GLU A 245 20.71 17.00 -3.93
N GLN A 246 19.52 17.59 -4.08
CA GLN A 246 19.06 18.67 -3.21
C GLN A 246 18.91 18.19 -1.77
N ARG A 247 18.29 17.02 -1.56
CA ARG A 247 18.11 16.44 -0.23
C ARG A 247 19.41 15.95 0.39
N ALA A 248 20.38 15.51 -0.39
CA ALA A 248 21.69 15.13 0.16
C ALA A 248 22.44 16.31 0.82
N ARG A 249 22.11 17.56 0.46
CA ARG A 249 22.66 18.77 1.10
C ARG A 249 22.17 19.00 2.53
N SER A 250 21.04 18.40 2.93
CA SER A 250 20.52 18.53 4.29
C SER A 250 21.12 17.52 5.27
N LEU A 251 22.06 16.66 4.84
CA LEU A 251 22.71 15.68 5.70
C LEU A 251 23.57 16.37 6.78
N PRO A 252 23.23 16.26 8.07
CA PRO A 252 24.07 16.81 9.13
C PRO A 252 25.24 15.85 9.40
N LEU A 253 26.48 16.31 9.33
CA LEU A 253 27.66 15.50 9.66
C LEU A 253 28.39 16.05 10.89
N PRO A 254 29.22 15.24 11.57
CA PRO A 254 30.04 15.70 12.68
C PRO A 254 31.02 16.79 12.24
N ARG A 255 31.36 17.69 13.18
CA ARG A 255 32.46 18.63 12.98
C ARG A 255 33.79 17.86 12.90
N ALA A 256 34.71 18.36 12.10
CA ALA A 256 36.02 17.75 11.92
C ALA A 256 37.13 18.80 11.75
N LYS A 257 38.39 18.36 11.84
CA LYS A 257 39.57 19.23 11.75
C LYS A 257 39.69 19.96 10.40
N ALA A 258 39.17 19.35 9.33
CA ALA A 258 39.18 19.88 7.97
C ALA A 258 37.91 19.47 7.21
N GLY A 259 37.71 20.04 6.02
CA GLY A 259 36.63 19.60 5.12
C GLY A 259 36.83 18.17 4.62
N SER A 260 35.76 17.56 4.13
CA SER A 260 35.79 16.20 3.56
C SER A 260 35.04 16.12 2.24
N THR A 261 35.43 15.18 1.38
CA THR A 261 34.67 14.78 0.21
C THR A 261 34.10 13.38 0.46
N VAL A 262 32.79 13.23 0.36
CA VAL A 262 32.09 11.96 0.56
C VAL A 262 31.46 11.53 -0.76
N VAL A 263 31.62 10.27 -1.14
CA VAL A 263 30.90 9.65 -2.25
C VAL A 263 29.90 8.68 -1.64
N ALA A 264 28.62 8.95 -1.89
CA ALA A 264 27.51 8.13 -1.42
C ALA A 264 26.78 7.49 -2.60
N SER A 265 26.30 6.27 -2.43
CA SER A 265 25.40 5.62 -3.37
C SER A 265 24.01 5.43 -2.77
N LEU A 266 23.00 5.82 -3.55
CA LEU A 266 21.58 5.76 -3.21
C LEU A 266 20.93 4.79 -4.18
N GLN A 267 20.52 3.62 -3.70
CA GLN A 267 19.89 2.59 -4.51
C GLN A 267 18.42 2.47 -4.13
N VAL A 268 17.56 2.39 -5.14
CA VAL A 268 16.12 2.15 -4.95
C VAL A 268 15.71 0.96 -5.81
N TYR A 269 15.02 0.02 -5.16
CA TYR A 269 14.37 -1.12 -5.78
C TYR A 269 12.86 -0.98 -5.58
N PRO A 270 12.05 -1.41 -6.56
CA PRO A 270 10.61 -1.32 -6.42
C PRO A 270 10.14 -2.32 -5.36
N GLY A 271 9.05 -1.98 -4.68
CA GLY A 271 8.34 -2.94 -3.85
C GLY A 271 7.44 -3.82 -4.73
N ASP A 272 6.88 -4.87 -4.15
CA ASP A 272 5.93 -5.74 -4.84
C ASP A 272 4.54 -5.08 -4.99
N GLU A 273 4.30 -3.99 -4.26
CA GLU A 273 3.02 -3.30 -4.24
C GLU A 273 3.08 -1.92 -4.94
N PRO A 274 2.00 -1.55 -5.65
CA PRO A 274 1.86 -0.19 -6.17
C PRO A 274 2.00 0.83 -5.05
N VAL A 275 2.72 1.92 -5.34
CA VAL A 275 2.88 3.03 -4.39
C VAL A 275 1.62 3.88 -4.40
N GLU A 276 1.07 4.17 -3.22
CA GLU A 276 -0.13 5.02 -3.11
C GLU A 276 0.16 6.46 -3.59
N PRO A 277 -0.69 7.05 -4.44
CA PRO A 277 -0.59 8.46 -4.79
C PRO A 277 -0.70 9.36 -3.54
N PRO A 278 0.03 10.49 -3.50
CA PRO A 278 -0.13 11.44 -2.41
C PRO A 278 -1.57 12.01 -2.40
N PRO A 279 -2.14 12.29 -1.22
CA PRO A 279 -3.50 12.83 -1.13
C PRO A 279 -3.73 14.12 -1.94
N SER A 280 -2.68 14.93 -2.12
CA SER A 280 -2.74 16.20 -2.85
C SER A 280 -3.03 16.06 -4.35
N VAL A 281 -2.90 14.87 -4.93
CA VAL A 281 -3.19 14.62 -6.37
C VAL A 281 -4.41 13.73 -6.58
N LEU A 282 -5.10 13.34 -5.51
CA LEU A 282 -6.31 12.53 -5.59
C LEU A 282 -7.50 13.40 -6.01
N ALA A 283 -8.13 13.04 -7.14
CA ALA A 283 -9.34 13.67 -7.64
C ALA A 283 -10.41 12.60 -7.97
N PRO A 284 -11.71 12.86 -7.74
CA PRO A 284 -12.75 11.85 -7.94
C PRO A 284 -12.94 11.36 -9.38
N GLY A 285 -12.42 12.08 -10.37
CA GLY A 285 -12.69 11.82 -11.79
C GLY A 285 -14.08 12.31 -12.24
N PRO A 286 -14.25 12.66 -13.53
CA PRO A 286 -15.52 13.10 -14.09
C PRO A 286 -16.51 11.94 -14.32
N GLY A 287 -16.00 10.70 -14.40
CA GLY A 287 -16.80 9.51 -14.70
C GLY A 287 -17.87 9.22 -13.64
N GLU A 288 -18.92 8.50 -14.03
CA GLU A 288 -19.96 7.99 -13.13
C GLU A 288 -20.29 6.53 -13.45
N LEU A 289 -20.59 5.74 -12.41
CA LEU A 289 -21.15 4.40 -12.50
C LEU A 289 -22.27 4.28 -11.46
N ARG A 290 -23.36 3.61 -11.81
CA ARG A 290 -24.45 3.38 -10.88
C ARG A 290 -23.99 2.44 -9.74
N PRO A 291 -24.37 2.69 -8.48
CA PRO A 291 -23.97 1.85 -7.34
C PRO A 291 -24.30 0.37 -7.54
N GLU A 292 -25.42 0.03 -8.19
CA GLU A 292 -25.85 -1.35 -8.40
C GLU A 292 -24.91 -2.10 -9.35
N VAL A 293 -24.35 -1.40 -10.35
CA VAL A 293 -23.37 -1.96 -11.28
C VAL A 293 -22.05 -2.22 -10.57
N ILE A 294 -21.64 -1.31 -9.69
CA ILE A 294 -20.46 -1.50 -8.85
C ILE A 294 -20.66 -2.72 -7.95
N THR A 295 -21.77 -2.76 -7.18
CA THR A 295 -22.07 -3.86 -6.26
C THR A 295 -22.13 -5.22 -6.98
N ALA A 296 -22.68 -5.29 -8.19
CA ALA A 296 -22.69 -6.52 -8.98
C ALA A 296 -21.28 -7.02 -9.30
N ALA A 297 -20.39 -6.14 -9.79
CA ALA A 297 -19.01 -6.51 -10.09
C ALA A 297 -18.22 -6.92 -8.82
N LEU A 298 -18.52 -6.30 -7.68
CA LEU A 298 -17.92 -6.65 -6.39
C LEU A 298 -18.43 -8.00 -5.85
N ALA A 299 -19.67 -8.36 -6.14
CA ALA A 299 -20.23 -9.65 -5.73
C ALA A 299 -19.46 -10.82 -6.34
N ASP A 300 -19.01 -10.69 -7.59
CA ASP A 300 -18.15 -11.69 -8.26
C ASP A 300 -16.77 -11.82 -7.58
N ALA A 301 -16.30 -10.78 -6.90
CA ALA A 301 -15.04 -10.77 -6.16
C ALA A 301 -15.15 -11.43 -4.77
N LEU A 302 -16.36 -11.51 -4.19
CA LEU A 302 -16.57 -11.98 -2.83
C LEU A 302 -15.97 -13.35 -2.53
N PRO A 303 -16.05 -14.38 -3.40
CA PRO A 303 -15.41 -15.67 -3.13
C PRO A 303 -13.88 -15.56 -2.97
N ALA A 304 -13.23 -14.73 -3.80
CA ALA A 304 -11.79 -14.50 -3.71
C ALA A 304 -11.40 -13.76 -2.43
N TRP A 305 -12.16 -12.75 -2.04
CA TRP A 305 -11.94 -12.00 -0.79
C TRP A 305 -12.23 -12.84 0.45
N ARG A 306 -13.25 -13.72 0.40
CA ARG A 306 -13.51 -14.70 1.46
C ARG A 306 -12.32 -15.62 1.67
N GLY A 307 -11.70 -16.12 0.60
CA GLY A 307 -10.47 -16.91 0.71
C GLY A 307 -9.31 -16.15 1.39
N CYS A 308 -9.13 -14.86 1.09
CA CYS A 308 -8.15 -14.03 1.79
C CYS A 308 -8.44 -13.92 3.30
N TYR A 309 -9.72 -13.79 3.66
CA TYR A 309 -10.14 -13.63 5.05
C TYR A 309 -10.06 -14.94 5.84
N GLU A 310 -10.49 -16.05 5.26
CA GLU A 310 -10.37 -17.40 5.85
C GLU A 310 -8.92 -17.76 6.14
N ALA A 311 -7.99 -17.43 5.24
CA ALA A 311 -6.56 -17.63 5.48
C ALA A 311 -6.04 -16.82 6.67
N ALA A 312 -6.55 -15.60 6.88
CA ALA A 312 -6.18 -14.76 8.01
C ALA A 312 -6.79 -15.25 9.34
N LEU A 313 -8.01 -15.77 9.30
CA LEU A 313 -8.70 -16.36 10.46
C LEU A 313 -7.96 -17.58 11.03
N ALA A 314 -7.15 -18.28 10.22
CA ALA A 314 -6.30 -19.38 10.70
C ALA A 314 -5.29 -18.91 11.77
N GLY A 315 -4.80 -17.67 11.69
CA GLY A 315 -3.88 -17.08 12.68
C GLY A 315 -4.56 -16.19 13.72
N ALA A 316 -5.70 -15.59 13.36
CA ALA A 316 -6.47 -14.70 14.23
C ALA A 316 -7.97 -15.04 14.16
N PRO A 317 -8.47 -16.04 14.91
CA PRO A 317 -9.86 -16.51 14.82
C PRO A 317 -10.91 -15.44 15.17
N ALA A 318 -10.53 -14.43 15.95
CA ALA A 318 -11.36 -13.28 16.29
C ALA A 318 -11.00 -12.03 15.47
N LEU A 319 -10.44 -12.20 14.25
CA LEU A 319 -10.15 -11.09 13.34
C LEU A 319 -11.45 -10.49 12.81
N TRP A 320 -11.67 -9.20 13.01
CA TRP A 320 -12.79 -8.45 12.44
C TRP A 320 -12.39 -6.99 12.21
N GLY A 321 -13.14 -6.28 11.37
CA GLY A 321 -12.92 -4.87 11.13
C GLY A 321 -13.47 -4.38 9.80
N ARG A 322 -13.28 -3.09 9.52
CA ARG A 322 -13.62 -2.43 8.26
C ARG A 322 -12.38 -2.18 7.43
N LEU A 323 -12.49 -2.52 6.15
CA LEU A 323 -11.52 -2.20 5.10
C LEU A 323 -12.24 -1.39 4.04
N ALA A 324 -12.03 -0.08 4.02
CA ALA A 324 -12.49 0.77 2.93
C ALA A 324 -11.45 0.79 1.80
N ILE A 325 -11.88 0.37 0.61
CA ILE A 325 -11.03 0.30 -0.57
C ILE A 325 -11.38 1.45 -1.50
N ARG A 326 -10.41 2.30 -1.79
CA ARG A 326 -10.48 3.31 -2.86
C ARG A 326 -10.03 2.69 -4.17
N PHE A 327 -10.92 2.71 -5.16
CA PHE A 327 -10.65 2.28 -6.53
C PHE A 327 -10.32 3.48 -7.42
N HIS A 328 -9.46 3.26 -8.42
CA HIS A 328 -9.45 4.05 -9.65
C HIS A 328 -9.82 3.13 -10.80
N VAL A 329 -10.89 3.51 -11.51
CA VAL A 329 -11.36 2.85 -12.72
C VAL A 329 -11.07 3.77 -13.88
N THR A 330 -10.28 3.28 -14.82
CA THR A 330 -9.95 3.98 -16.07
C THR A 330 -11.21 4.19 -16.92
N ALA A 331 -11.15 5.10 -17.90
CA ALA A 331 -12.26 5.30 -18.84
C ALA A 331 -12.64 4.03 -19.65
N ALA A 332 -11.76 3.02 -19.69
CA ALA A 332 -12.02 1.73 -20.32
C ALA A 332 -12.64 0.69 -19.37
N GLY A 333 -12.81 1.00 -18.09
CA GLY A 333 -13.37 0.09 -17.09
C GLY A 333 -12.34 -0.79 -16.35
N ALA A 334 -11.06 -0.74 -16.72
CA ALA A 334 -10.00 -1.45 -16.00
C ALA A 334 -9.64 -0.75 -14.68
N VAL A 335 -9.30 -1.54 -13.65
CA VAL A 335 -8.79 -1.05 -12.36
C VAL A 335 -7.27 -1.04 -12.40
N ASP A 336 -6.66 0.15 -12.34
CA ASP A 336 -5.20 0.32 -12.24
C ASP A 336 -4.75 0.68 -10.81
N GLU A 337 -5.66 1.19 -9.97
CA GLU A 337 -5.40 1.42 -8.54
C GLU A 337 -6.48 0.82 -7.63
N ALA A 338 -6.02 0.20 -6.55
CA ALA A 338 -6.84 -0.11 -5.37
C ALA A 338 -5.99 0.08 -4.12
N PHE A 339 -6.44 0.92 -3.20
CA PHE A 339 -5.73 1.24 -1.96
C PHE A 339 -6.68 1.23 -0.77
N GLU A 340 -6.17 0.88 0.40
CA GLU A 340 -6.88 1.11 1.65
C GLU A 340 -7.03 2.62 1.89
N ALA A 341 -8.24 3.04 2.29
CA ALA A 341 -8.57 4.42 2.57
C ALA A 341 -9.53 4.49 3.76
N GLU A 342 -9.50 5.59 4.53
CA GLU A 342 -10.42 5.90 5.63
C GLU A 342 -10.44 4.96 6.86
N SER A 343 -9.95 3.73 6.73
CA SER A 343 -9.78 2.74 7.80
C SER A 343 -8.37 2.15 7.75
N HIS A 344 -7.99 1.42 8.80
CA HIS A 344 -6.79 0.59 8.79
C HIS A 344 -7.16 -0.79 9.34
N PHE A 345 -7.30 -1.77 8.45
CA PHE A 345 -7.71 -3.11 8.82
C PHE A 345 -6.61 -3.80 9.67
N PRO A 346 -6.95 -4.57 10.72
CA PRO A 346 -5.96 -5.05 11.68
C PRO A 346 -4.93 -6.06 11.15
N ASP A 347 -5.16 -6.67 9.99
CA ASP A 347 -4.25 -7.64 9.37
C ASP A 347 -3.78 -7.19 7.99
N GLU A 348 -2.53 -6.72 7.90
CA GLU A 348 -1.97 -6.21 6.65
C GLU A 348 -1.89 -7.27 5.53
N ARG A 349 -1.73 -8.56 5.85
CA ARG A 349 -1.59 -9.60 4.81
C ARG A 349 -2.90 -9.86 4.13
N MET A 350 -3.96 -9.93 4.93
CA MET A 350 -5.32 -9.99 4.48
C MET A 350 -5.63 -8.77 3.61
N THR A 351 -5.33 -7.56 4.09
CA THR A 351 -5.54 -6.31 3.32
C THR A 351 -4.85 -6.39 1.96
N ARG A 352 -3.58 -6.79 1.92
CA ARG A 352 -2.83 -6.93 0.67
C ARG A 352 -3.40 -7.99 -0.27
N CYS A 353 -3.83 -9.14 0.26
CA CYS A 353 -4.50 -10.17 -0.52
C CYS A 353 -5.78 -9.61 -1.18
N VAL A 354 -6.62 -8.93 -0.41
CA VAL A 354 -7.87 -8.31 -0.90
C VAL A 354 -7.58 -7.24 -1.95
N LEU A 355 -6.63 -6.34 -1.70
CA LEU A 355 -6.24 -5.27 -2.65
C LEU A 355 -5.66 -5.83 -3.96
N ARG A 356 -4.88 -6.92 -3.93
CA ARG A 356 -4.41 -7.58 -5.16
C ARG A 356 -5.56 -8.13 -5.99
N ARG A 357 -6.56 -8.76 -5.35
CA ARG A 357 -7.76 -9.24 -6.04
C ARG A 357 -8.63 -8.09 -6.55
N ALA A 358 -8.71 -6.99 -5.79
CA ALA A 358 -9.44 -5.79 -6.18
C ALA A 358 -8.89 -5.16 -7.47
N ARG A 359 -7.56 -5.13 -7.67
CA ARG A 359 -6.93 -4.63 -8.90
C ARG A 359 -7.13 -5.54 -10.12
N ALA A 360 -7.53 -6.80 -9.92
CA ALA A 360 -7.86 -7.71 -11.00
C ALA A 360 -9.32 -7.57 -11.49
N LEU A 361 -10.12 -6.73 -10.83
CA LEU A 361 -11.50 -6.49 -11.23
C LEU A 361 -11.57 -5.66 -12.51
N THR A 362 -12.66 -5.84 -13.24
CA THR A 362 -13.04 -5.01 -14.38
C THR A 362 -14.47 -4.55 -14.18
N PHE A 363 -14.71 -3.26 -14.43
CA PHE A 363 -16.03 -2.65 -14.40
C PHE A 363 -16.46 -2.30 -15.83
N PRO A 364 -17.75 -2.09 -16.07
CA PRO A 364 -18.18 -1.37 -17.26
C PRO A 364 -17.50 0.00 -17.35
N ALA A 365 -17.30 0.49 -18.57
CA ALA A 365 -16.72 1.81 -18.81
C ALA A 365 -17.58 2.89 -18.11
N PRO A 366 -17.01 3.73 -17.23
CA PRO A 366 -17.74 4.81 -16.58
C PRO A 366 -18.19 5.87 -17.58
N GLU A 367 -19.37 6.44 -17.37
CA GLU A 367 -19.90 7.51 -18.20
C GLU A 367 -19.14 8.81 -17.92
N GLY A 368 -18.47 9.39 -18.91
CA GLY A 368 -17.83 10.72 -18.78
C GLY A 368 -16.34 10.73 -18.44
N GLY A 369 -15.68 9.57 -18.28
CA GLY A 369 -14.22 9.48 -18.12
C GLY A 369 -13.81 8.49 -17.03
N ASP A 370 -12.67 8.74 -16.38
CA ASP A 370 -12.23 7.92 -15.25
C ASP A 370 -13.04 8.22 -13.97
N LEU A 371 -13.12 7.23 -13.08
CA LEU A 371 -13.88 7.31 -11.84
C LEU A 371 -13.03 6.81 -10.66
N ARG A 372 -13.00 7.58 -9.57
CA ARG A 372 -12.52 7.13 -8.27
C ARG A 372 -13.66 7.08 -7.26
N PHE A 373 -13.84 5.92 -6.63
CA PHE A 373 -14.87 5.68 -5.63
C PHE A 373 -14.31 4.83 -4.49
N VAL A 374 -15.03 4.78 -3.38
CA VAL A 374 -14.67 4.02 -2.18
C VAL A 374 -15.75 2.99 -1.90
N VAL A 375 -15.31 1.79 -1.52
CA VAL A 375 -16.15 0.66 -1.12
C VAL A 375 -15.74 0.25 0.28
N PRO A 376 -16.56 0.52 1.31
CA PRO A 376 -16.34 -0.05 2.62
C PRO A 376 -16.77 -1.51 2.69
N LEU A 377 -15.89 -2.34 3.23
CA LEU A 377 -16.14 -3.76 3.48
C LEU A 377 -16.04 -4.03 4.98
N ARG A 378 -17.02 -4.72 5.55
CA ARG A 378 -17.01 -5.17 6.95
C ARG A 378 -16.79 -6.67 6.99
N PHE A 379 -15.73 -7.09 7.69
CA PHE A 379 -15.33 -8.48 7.84
C PHE A 379 -15.62 -8.96 9.25
N SER A 380 -16.34 -10.07 9.39
CA SER A 380 -16.65 -10.66 10.69
C SER A 380 -16.50 -12.19 10.68
N PRO A 381 -15.93 -12.80 11.74
CA PRO A 381 -15.73 -14.25 11.80
C PRO A 381 -17.05 -15.02 11.92
N GLU A 382 -18.10 -14.32 12.35
CA GLU A 382 -19.46 -14.83 12.49
C GLU A 382 -20.37 -14.30 11.38
N PRO A 383 -21.45 -15.02 11.04
CA PRO A 383 -22.48 -14.49 10.15
C PRO A 383 -23.13 -13.25 10.76
N GLN A 384 -23.07 -12.12 10.07
CA GLN A 384 -23.81 -10.92 10.46
C GLN A 384 -25.25 -11.00 9.94
N PRO A 385 -26.25 -10.56 10.73
CA PRO A 385 -27.59 -10.35 10.19
C PRO A 385 -27.50 -9.25 9.13
N SER A 386 -27.94 -9.54 7.91
CA SER A 386 -27.96 -8.57 6.81
C SER A 386 -28.75 -7.33 7.25
N GLY A 387 -28.10 -6.17 7.29
CA GLY A 387 -28.75 -4.89 7.58
C GLY A 387 -29.88 -4.62 6.58
N ARG A 388 -31.03 -4.17 7.11
CA ARG A 388 -32.20 -3.75 6.31
C ARG A 388 -31.95 -2.47 5.55
#